data_AF-A0A8B7E297-F1
#
_entry.id   AF-A0A8B7E297-F1
#
_cell.length_a   1.000
_cell.length_b   1.000
_cell.length_c   1.000
_cell.angle_alpha   90.00
_cell.angle_beta   90.00
_cell.angle_gamma   90.00
#
_symmetry.space_group_name_H-M   'P 1'
#
loop_
_entity.id
_entity.type
_entity.pdbx_description
1 polymer ?
#
loop_
_entity_poly.entity_id
_entity_poly.type
_entity_poly.pdbx_seq_one_letter_code
_entity_poly.pdbx_strand_id
1 'polypeptide(L)'
;MDYDTVCSMKVEELKSYLRLRGLKISGKKEILAARVYCAMENNVTPIKTAEEVEHDILTEYKKKLFINGVELPDPFKLSNGWLSEDEGLTCWPTLLYPDIYNYLLFNPAEIASNDLIDYKTCKAYSYFKCGWLEPLFYHQIGIESEYCYLKGNCRKSEKINDPFHKLWIIINKKTAKIISAHCTCLAGLSQTCNHVAASLFRIEAAVRNGLTNVACTSSKSEWLPNRSIVAPTKICDLKFDRDEFGQRGRKKRSLVSNEKRNYSPLVNCDIKLLNLTDIAL
;
A
#
# COMPACT_ATOMS: atom_id res chain seq x y z
N MET A 1 -25.70 -17.90 41.19
CA MET A 1 -26.48 -19.08 41.63
C MET A 1 -25.67 -19.72 42.74
N ASP A 2 -26.28 -20.05 43.87
CA ASP A 2 -25.53 -20.53 45.04
C ASP A 2 -25.10 -22.00 44.89
N TYR A 3 -23.99 -22.39 45.52
CA TYR A 3 -23.40 -23.73 45.41
C TYR A 3 -24.37 -24.83 45.84
N ASP A 4 -25.15 -24.57 46.89
CA ASP A 4 -26.17 -25.50 47.40
C ASP A 4 -27.32 -25.74 46.40
N THR A 5 -27.60 -24.74 45.56
CA THR A 5 -28.60 -24.87 44.48
C THR A 5 -28.08 -25.82 43.39
N VAL A 6 -26.80 -25.72 43.05
CA VAL A 6 -26.14 -26.60 42.05
C VAL A 6 -26.03 -28.04 42.56
N CYS A 7 -25.74 -28.24 43.84
CA CYS A 7 -25.68 -29.57 44.46
C CYS A 7 -27.05 -30.29 44.47
N SER A 8 -28.14 -29.52 44.50
CA SER A 8 -29.51 -30.03 44.49
C SER A 8 -29.98 -30.53 43.11
N MET A 9 -29.29 -30.15 42.03
CA MET A 9 -29.64 -30.56 40.66
C MET A 9 -29.48 -32.07 40.43
N LYS A 10 -30.20 -32.59 39.42
CA LYS A 10 -30.07 -34.00 39.01
C LYS A 10 -28.76 -34.23 38.26
N VAL A 11 -28.25 -35.46 38.30
CA VAL A 11 -26.98 -35.81 37.64
C VAL A 11 -27.07 -35.58 36.13
N GLU A 12 -28.22 -35.85 35.52
CA GLU A 12 -28.49 -35.65 34.10
C GLU A 12 -28.40 -34.16 33.72
N GLU A 13 -28.91 -33.27 34.57
CA GLU A 13 -28.88 -31.81 34.38
C GLU A 13 -27.46 -31.26 34.52
N LEU A 14 -26.69 -31.75 35.48
CA LEU A 14 -25.27 -31.39 35.62
C LEU A 14 -24.46 -31.85 34.39
N LYS A 15 -24.73 -33.07 33.90
CA LYS A 15 -24.05 -33.61 32.71
C LYS A 15 -24.44 -32.86 31.44
N SER A 16 -25.70 -32.46 31.27
CA SER A 16 -26.14 -31.69 30.10
C SER A 16 -25.50 -30.30 30.07
N TYR A 17 -25.42 -29.61 31.22
CA TYR A 17 -24.75 -28.31 31.36
C TYR A 17 -23.27 -28.37 30.95
N LEU A 18 -22.55 -29.39 31.44
CA LEU A 18 -21.13 -29.60 31.12
C LEU A 18 -20.92 -30.01 29.66
N ARG A 19 -21.82 -30.85 29.11
CA ARG A 19 -21.76 -31.29 27.71
C ARG A 19 -21.88 -30.12 26.74
N LEU A 20 -22.82 -29.21 26.98
CA LEU A 20 -23.02 -28.01 26.17
C LEU A 20 -21.78 -27.09 26.15
N ARG A 21 -20.91 -27.19 27.16
CA ARG A 21 -19.68 -26.39 27.30
C ARG A 21 -18.40 -27.18 26.99
N GLY A 22 -18.53 -28.42 26.50
CA GLY A 22 -17.40 -29.32 26.23
C GLY A 22 -16.55 -29.68 27.45
N LEU A 23 -17.09 -29.54 28.66
CA LEU A 23 -16.40 -29.86 29.89
C LEU A 23 -16.52 -31.36 30.21
N LYS A 24 -15.56 -31.89 30.96
CA LYS A 24 -15.48 -33.32 31.29
C LYS A 24 -16.70 -33.79 32.10
N ILE A 25 -17.42 -34.78 31.56
CA ILE A 25 -18.70 -35.30 32.09
C ILE A 25 -18.50 -36.51 33.06
N SER A 26 -17.27 -37.02 33.22
CA SER A 26 -17.00 -38.19 34.07
C SER A 26 -16.82 -37.82 35.54
N GLY A 27 -17.42 -38.58 36.46
CA GLY A 27 -17.18 -38.47 37.91
C GLY A 27 -18.42 -38.73 38.77
N LYS A 28 -18.24 -38.69 40.09
CA LYS A 28 -19.33 -38.69 41.10
C LYS A 28 -20.11 -37.36 41.04
N LYS A 29 -21.34 -37.34 41.57
CA LYS A 29 -22.24 -36.17 41.57
C LYS A 29 -21.57 -34.91 42.11
N GLU A 30 -20.86 -35.01 43.24
CA GLU A 30 -20.16 -33.88 43.90
C GLU A 30 -19.14 -33.21 42.98
N ILE A 31 -18.36 -34.01 42.24
CA ILE A 31 -17.35 -33.51 41.29
C ILE A 31 -18.02 -32.79 40.11
N LEU A 32 -19.17 -33.29 39.64
CA LEU A 32 -19.95 -32.66 38.58
C LEU A 32 -20.53 -31.32 39.06
N ALA A 33 -21.09 -31.27 40.27
CA ALA A 33 -21.63 -30.04 40.86
C ALA A 33 -20.53 -28.97 41.03
N ALA A 34 -19.36 -29.35 41.56
CA ALA A 34 -18.22 -28.45 41.67
C ALA A 34 -17.73 -27.91 40.32
N ARG A 35 -17.70 -28.74 39.27
CA ARG A 35 -17.34 -28.29 37.91
C ARG A 35 -18.37 -27.33 37.33
N VAL A 36 -19.67 -27.60 37.52
CA VAL A 36 -20.74 -26.71 37.06
C VAL A 36 -20.63 -25.37 37.77
N TYR A 37 -20.48 -25.36 39.10
CA TYR A 37 -20.30 -24.13 39.86
C TYR A 37 -19.08 -23.33 39.40
N CYS A 38 -17.92 -23.99 39.25
CA CYS A 38 -16.71 -23.35 38.72
C CYS A 38 -16.92 -22.79 37.30
N ALA A 39 -17.62 -23.52 36.42
CA ALA A 39 -17.95 -23.04 35.09
C ALA A 39 -18.91 -21.83 35.10
N MET A 40 -19.84 -21.77 36.06
CA MET A 40 -20.76 -20.65 36.24
C MET A 40 -20.02 -19.40 36.76
N GLU A 41 -19.19 -19.55 37.79
CA GLU A 41 -18.37 -18.46 38.34
C GLU A 41 -17.41 -17.88 37.30
N ASN A 42 -16.83 -18.73 36.45
CA ASN A 42 -15.96 -18.30 35.35
C ASN A 42 -16.72 -17.88 34.08
N ASN A 43 -18.06 -17.80 34.12
CA ASN A 43 -18.91 -17.45 32.97
C ASN A 43 -18.59 -18.23 31.68
N VAL A 44 -18.29 -19.52 31.80
CA VAL A 44 -17.97 -20.37 30.65
C VAL A 44 -19.22 -20.48 29.76
N THR A 45 -19.10 -20.00 28.53
CA THR A 45 -20.20 -20.04 27.56
C THR A 45 -20.30 -21.42 26.90
N PRO A 46 -21.51 -21.83 26.47
CA PRO A 46 -21.68 -23.02 25.65
C PRO A 46 -20.79 -22.98 24.41
N ILE A 47 -20.34 -24.15 23.97
CA ILE A 47 -19.67 -24.30 22.68
C ILE A 47 -20.69 -23.92 21.61
N LYS A 48 -20.34 -22.91 20.83
CA LYS A 48 -21.13 -22.46 19.70
C LYS A 48 -21.25 -23.59 18.67
N THR A 49 -22.43 -23.72 18.08
CA THR A 49 -22.63 -24.66 16.97
C THR A 49 -21.83 -24.20 15.74
N ALA A 50 -21.59 -25.11 14.80
CA ALA A 50 -20.87 -24.76 13.57
C ALA A 50 -21.57 -23.61 12.79
N GLU A 51 -22.90 -23.60 12.78
CA GLU A 51 -23.72 -22.57 12.14
C GLU A 51 -23.59 -21.21 12.84
N GLU A 52 -23.58 -21.19 14.17
CA GLU A 52 -23.36 -19.96 14.95
C GLU A 52 -21.95 -19.39 14.72
N VAL A 53 -20.93 -20.25 14.67
CA VAL A 53 -19.55 -19.83 14.38
C VAL A 53 -19.44 -19.26 12.97
N GLU A 54 -20.07 -19.88 11.98
CA GLU A 54 -20.08 -19.37 10.62
C GLU A 54 -20.81 -18.02 10.53
N HIS A 55 -21.94 -17.88 11.23
CA HIS A 55 -22.66 -16.61 11.32
C HIS A 55 -21.82 -15.51 11.96
N ASP A 56 -21.10 -15.82 13.04
CA ASP A 56 -20.19 -14.88 13.70
C ASP A 56 -19.06 -14.46 12.76
N ILE A 57 -18.43 -15.41 12.05
CA ILE A 57 -17.37 -15.13 11.07
C ILE A 57 -17.88 -14.21 9.95
N LEU A 58 -19.08 -14.47 9.42
CA LEU A 58 -19.70 -13.64 8.39
C LEU A 58 -20.03 -12.24 8.92
N THR A 59 -20.47 -12.14 10.17
CA THR A 59 -20.78 -10.88 10.83
C THR A 59 -19.51 -10.05 11.03
N GLU A 60 -18.44 -10.67 11.53
CA GLU A 60 -17.12 -10.05 11.65
C GLU A 60 -16.56 -9.63 10.29
N TYR A 61 -16.75 -10.43 9.24
CA TYR A 61 -16.37 -10.05 7.88
C TYR A 61 -17.09 -8.79 7.39
N LYS A 62 -18.42 -8.73 7.57
CA LYS A 62 -19.22 -7.57 7.16
C LYS A 62 -18.86 -6.30 7.91
N LYS A 63 -18.55 -6.39 9.21
CA LYS A 63 -18.07 -5.25 10.01
C LYS A 63 -16.82 -4.61 9.40
N LYS A 64 -15.93 -5.39 8.78
CA LYS A 64 -14.70 -4.89 8.14
C LYS A 64 -14.94 -4.05 6.89
N LEU A 65 -16.09 -4.22 6.22
CA LEU A 65 -16.49 -3.47 5.03
C LEU A 65 -17.28 -2.21 5.38
N PHE A 66 -17.69 -2.06 6.64
CA PHE A 66 -18.45 -0.91 7.11
C PHE A 66 -17.50 0.18 7.62
N ILE A 67 -17.35 1.27 6.86
CA ILE A 67 -16.41 2.36 7.17
C ILE A 67 -17.17 3.68 7.23
N ASN A 68 -17.05 4.40 8.36
CA ASN A 68 -17.66 5.71 8.59
C ASN A 68 -19.18 5.78 8.28
N GLY A 69 -19.93 4.72 8.57
CA GLY A 69 -21.38 4.68 8.32
C GLY A 69 -21.77 4.24 6.91
N VAL A 70 -20.80 3.93 6.04
CA VAL A 70 -21.02 3.48 4.66
C VAL A 70 -20.54 2.05 4.50
N GLU A 71 -21.39 1.20 3.93
CA GLU A 71 -21.00 -0.16 3.52
C GLU A 71 -20.30 -0.10 2.17
N LEU A 72 -19.04 -0.53 2.14
CA LEU A 72 -18.27 -0.59 0.91
C LEU A 72 -18.50 -1.91 0.16
N PRO A 73 -18.38 -1.92 -1.18
CA PRO A 73 -18.56 -3.13 -1.96
C PRO A 73 -17.45 -4.15 -1.67
N ASP A 74 -17.83 -5.43 -1.59
CA ASP A 74 -16.94 -6.54 -1.26
C ASP A 74 -15.82 -6.73 -2.31
N PRO A 75 -14.53 -6.55 -1.93
CA PRO A 75 -13.40 -6.68 -2.86
C PRO A 75 -13.27 -8.06 -3.53
N PHE A 76 -13.80 -9.11 -2.93
CA PHE A 76 -13.76 -10.44 -3.54
C PHE A 76 -14.82 -10.65 -4.62
N LYS A 77 -15.91 -9.87 -4.59
CA LYS A 77 -17.02 -9.97 -5.55
C LYS A 77 -16.89 -8.98 -6.71
N LEU A 78 -16.02 -7.98 -6.60
CA LEU A 78 -15.74 -7.03 -7.68
C LEU A 78 -14.97 -7.69 -8.82
N SER A 79 -15.57 -7.72 -10.02
CA SER A 79 -14.94 -8.28 -11.23
C SER A 79 -14.19 -7.25 -12.08
N ASN A 80 -14.63 -5.98 -12.07
CA ASN A 80 -14.14 -4.94 -12.97
C ASN A 80 -13.38 -3.85 -12.18
N GLY A 81 -12.58 -3.03 -12.85
CA GLY A 81 -11.93 -1.85 -12.24
C GLY A 81 -10.62 -2.13 -11.49
N TRP A 82 -10.11 -3.34 -11.55
CA TRP A 82 -8.80 -3.69 -11.02
C TRP A 82 -7.70 -3.29 -12.00
N LEU A 83 -6.77 -2.46 -11.53
CA LEU A 83 -5.51 -2.17 -12.21
C LEU A 83 -4.48 -3.20 -11.78
N SER A 84 -3.67 -3.63 -12.74
CA SER A 84 -2.48 -4.44 -12.47
C SER A 84 -1.47 -3.66 -11.62
N GLU A 85 -0.47 -4.35 -11.06
CA GLU A 85 0.57 -3.70 -10.25
C GLU A 85 1.27 -2.59 -11.05
N ASP A 86 1.69 -2.88 -12.28
CA ASP A 86 2.42 -1.94 -13.13
C ASP A 86 1.61 -0.68 -13.47
N GLU A 87 0.30 -0.83 -13.72
CA GLU A 87 -0.61 0.28 -14.03
C GLU A 87 -1.02 1.06 -12.77
N GLY A 88 -1.17 0.35 -11.65
CA GLY A 88 -1.69 0.88 -10.39
C GLY A 88 -0.64 1.52 -9.49
N LEU A 89 0.65 1.29 -9.71
CA LEU A 89 1.76 1.77 -8.86
C LEU A 89 1.70 3.27 -8.57
N THR A 90 1.37 4.09 -9.57
CA THR A 90 1.24 5.55 -9.41
C THR A 90 0.07 5.97 -8.53
N CYS A 91 -0.92 5.09 -8.36
CA CYS A 91 -2.09 5.30 -7.52
C CYS A 91 -1.93 4.75 -6.09
N TRP A 92 -0.82 4.06 -5.80
CA TRP A 92 -0.64 3.45 -4.48
C TRP A 92 -0.49 4.52 -3.39
N PRO A 93 -1.12 4.34 -2.22
CA PRO A 93 -0.97 5.26 -1.11
C PRO A 93 0.49 5.30 -0.64
N THR A 94 0.94 6.45 -0.16
CA THR A 94 2.30 6.64 0.37
C THR A 94 2.44 6.03 1.76
N LEU A 95 2.33 4.70 1.83
CA LEU A 95 2.45 3.94 3.06
C LEU A 95 3.91 3.86 3.50
N LEU A 96 4.19 4.30 4.72
CA LEU A 96 5.52 4.27 5.31
C LEU A 96 5.61 3.21 6.42
N TYR A 97 6.84 2.86 6.79
CA TYR A 97 7.09 1.90 7.87
C TYR A 97 6.38 2.23 9.20
N PRO A 98 6.33 3.50 9.67
CA PRO A 98 5.59 3.84 10.88
C PRO A 98 4.09 3.54 10.80
N ASP A 99 3.48 3.68 9.61
CA ASP A 99 2.05 3.40 9.42
C ASP A 99 1.77 1.90 9.55
N ILE A 100 2.66 1.06 9.00
CA ILE A 100 2.61 -0.39 9.15
C ILE A 100 2.78 -0.79 10.62
N TYR A 101 3.78 -0.22 11.29
CA TYR A 101 4.02 -0.49 12.71
C TYR A 101 2.80 -0.13 13.56
N ASN A 102 2.24 1.08 13.36
CA ASN A 102 1.08 1.54 14.10
C ASN A 102 -0.14 0.66 13.84
N TYR A 103 -0.36 0.23 12.61
CA TYR A 103 -1.46 -0.68 12.29
C TYR A 103 -1.28 -2.04 12.97
N LEU A 104 -0.11 -2.66 12.86
CA LEU A 104 0.12 -3.98 13.46
C LEU A 104 0.11 -3.95 15.00
N LEU A 105 0.48 -2.83 15.61
CA LEU A 105 0.54 -2.71 17.06
C LEU A 105 -0.79 -2.30 17.71
N PHE A 106 -1.51 -1.38 17.07
CA PHE A 106 -2.68 -0.73 17.68
C PHE A 106 -4.02 -1.16 17.06
N ASN A 107 -4.04 -1.99 16.03
CA ASN A 107 -5.30 -2.52 15.52
C ASN A 107 -5.87 -3.56 16.49
N PRO A 108 -7.05 -3.31 17.09
CA PRO A 108 -7.60 -4.19 18.12
C PRO A 108 -8.23 -5.41 17.45
N ALA A 109 -7.52 -6.53 17.43
CA ALA A 109 -8.19 -7.82 17.40
C ALA A 109 -8.32 -8.31 18.84
N GLU A 110 -9.54 -8.39 19.37
CA GLU A 110 -9.87 -8.94 20.70
C GLU A 110 -9.28 -10.35 20.94
N ILE A 111 -8.78 -11.01 19.88
CA ILE A 111 -8.25 -12.38 19.87
C ILE A 111 -6.72 -12.42 19.68
N ALA A 112 -6.04 -11.31 19.34
CA ALA A 112 -4.62 -11.33 18.95
C ALA A 112 -3.73 -10.48 19.88
N SER A 113 -3.65 -10.85 21.16
CA SER A 113 -2.69 -10.27 22.11
C SER A 113 -1.26 -10.82 21.97
N ASN A 114 -0.97 -11.63 20.94
CA ASN A 114 0.35 -12.26 20.73
C ASN A 114 1.15 -11.69 19.53
N ASP A 115 0.64 -10.68 18.81
CA ASP A 115 1.16 -10.20 17.52
C ASP A 115 2.52 -9.48 17.59
N LEU A 116 2.95 -9.07 18.79
CA LEU A 116 4.27 -8.47 18.99
C LEU A 116 5.43 -9.43 18.68
N ILE A 117 5.24 -10.74 18.84
CA ILE A 117 6.30 -11.73 18.58
C ILE A 117 6.49 -11.93 17.07
N ASP A 118 5.40 -11.99 16.31
CA ASP A 118 5.46 -12.21 14.86
C ASP A 118 6.00 -10.97 14.10
N TYR A 119 5.69 -9.77 14.57
CA TYR A 119 6.34 -8.55 14.09
C TYR A 119 7.85 -8.55 14.39
N LYS A 120 8.26 -8.85 15.64
CA LYS A 120 9.67 -8.91 16.05
C LYS A 120 10.47 -9.98 15.32
N THR A 121 9.84 -11.07 14.89
CA THR A 121 10.50 -12.16 14.17
C THR A 121 10.63 -11.90 12.66
N CYS A 122 10.14 -10.74 12.16
CA CYS A 122 10.22 -10.37 10.74
C CYS A 122 9.70 -11.45 9.77
N LYS A 123 8.78 -12.32 10.21
CA LYS A 123 8.22 -13.39 9.37
C LYS A 123 7.46 -12.82 8.18
N ALA A 124 6.63 -11.80 8.42
CA ALA A 124 5.90 -11.09 7.38
C ALA A 124 6.84 -10.48 6.32
N TYR A 125 7.95 -9.86 6.76
CA TYR A 125 8.94 -9.31 5.83
C TYR A 125 9.61 -10.41 4.99
N SER A 126 9.82 -11.60 5.58
CA SER A 126 10.38 -12.75 4.87
C SER A 126 9.47 -13.23 3.74
N TYR A 127 8.15 -13.23 3.90
CA TYR A 127 7.21 -13.56 2.80
C TYR A 127 7.32 -12.60 1.62
N PHE A 128 7.43 -11.30 1.92
CA PHE A 128 7.68 -10.30 0.89
C PHE A 128 9.03 -10.53 0.20
N LYS A 129 10.12 -10.66 0.99
CA LYS A 129 11.48 -10.83 0.47
C LYS A 129 11.67 -12.12 -0.34
N CYS A 130 11.01 -13.20 0.04
CA CYS A 130 11.10 -14.50 -0.63
C CYS A 130 10.17 -14.63 -1.85
N GLY A 131 9.43 -13.57 -2.22
CA GLY A 131 8.54 -13.59 -3.39
C GLY A 131 7.33 -14.51 -3.22
N TRP A 132 6.85 -14.72 -1.99
CA TRP A 132 5.69 -15.57 -1.71
C TRP A 132 4.35 -14.84 -1.92
N LEU A 133 4.42 -13.53 -2.11
CA LEU A 133 3.30 -12.66 -2.42
C LEU A 133 3.28 -12.37 -3.92
N GLU A 134 2.17 -12.69 -4.57
CA GLU A 134 1.90 -12.31 -5.97
C GLU A 134 1.76 -10.78 -6.11
N PRO A 135 1.88 -10.22 -7.34
CA PRO A 135 1.65 -8.80 -7.59
C PRO A 135 0.31 -8.32 -7.01
N LEU A 136 0.30 -7.11 -6.47
CA LEU A 136 -0.92 -6.52 -5.91
C LEU A 136 -1.74 -5.84 -6.99
N PHE A 137 -3.04 -6.06 -6.94
CA PHE A 137 -4.01 -5.37 -7.78
C PHE A 137 -4.58 -4.18 -7.02
N TYR A 138 -4.64 -3.03 -7.68
CA TYR A 138 -5.22 -1.81 -7.13
C TYR A 138 -6.63 -1.61 -7.67
N HIS A 139 -7.58 -1.20 -6.83
CA HIS A 139 -8.92 -0.82 -7.27
C HIS A 139 -9.35 0.48 -6.60
N GLN A 140 -9.78 1.43 -7.43
CA GLN A 140 -10.37 2.68 -6.98
C GLN A 140 -11.88 2.47 -6.74
N ILE A 141 -12.32 2.54 -5.49
CA ILE A 141 -13.73 2.31 -5.11
C ILE A 141 -14.66 3.31 -5.82
N GLY A 142 -14.24 4.57 -5.89
CA GLY A 142 -14.90 5.63 -6.62
C GLY A 142 -13.94 6.78 -6.88
N ILE A 143 -14.28 7.65 -7.82
CA ILE A 143 -13.45 8.80 -8.20
C ILE A 143 -13.23 9.72 -7.00
N GLU A 144 -14.30 9.99 -6.25
CA GLU A 144 -14.28 10.85 -5.06
C GLU A 144 -13.98 10.11 -3.75
N SER A 145 -13.88 8.78 -3.79
CA SER A 145 -13.63 8.00 -2.58
C SER A 145 -12.21 8.23 -2.07
N GLU A 146 -12.10 8.54 -0.78
CA GLU A 146 -10.82 8.68 -0.08
C GLU A 146 -10.13 7.33 0.15
N TYR A 147 -10.84 6.22 -0.06
CA TYR A 147 -10.36 4.87 0.17
C TYR A 147 -10.02 4.17 -1.14
N CYS A 148 -9.04 3.28 -1.06
CA CYS A 148 -8.66 2.39 -2.14
C CYS A 148 -8.59 0.95 -1.64
N TYR A 149 -8.71 0.01 -2.58
CA TYR A 149 -8.52 -1.40 -2.34
C TYR A 149 -7.21 -1.87 -2.95
N LEU A 150 -6.50 -2.69 -2.19
CA LEU A 150 -5.38 -3.48 -2.66
C LEU A 150 -5.68 -4.94 -2.40
N LYS A 151 -5.56 -5.77 -3.44
CA LYS A 151 -5.85 -7.21 -3.39
C LYS A 151 -4.63 -7.98 -3.80
N GLY A 152 -4.39 -9.11 -3.14
CA GLY A 152 -3.26 -9.97 -3.44
C GLY A 152 -3.53 -11.41 -3.07
N ASN A 153 -2.60 -12.26 -3.51
CA ASN A 153 -2.56 -13.67 -3.16
C ASN A 153 -1.21 -13.98 -2.52
N CYS A 154 -1.21 -14.64 -1.37
CA CYS A 154 0.01 -15.01 -0.66
C CYS A 154 0.07 -16.52 -0.44
N ARG A 155 1.26 -17.11 -0.65
CA ARG A 155 1.47 -18.54 -0.49
C ARG A 155 1.35 -18.95 0.98
N LYS A 156 0.83 -20.16 1.23
CA LYS A 156 0.78 -20.75 2.57
C LYS A 156 2.17 -21.25 3.00
N SER A 157 2.57 -21.02 4.25
CA SER A 157 3.81 -21.57 4.79
C SER A 157 3.76 -23.06 5.09
N GLU A 158 2.60 -23.58 5.46
CA GLU A 158 2.45 -24.97 5.89
C GLU A 158 2.42 -25.97 4.72
N LYS A 159 1.83 -25.55 3.59
CA LYS A 159 1.65 -26.37 2.38
C LYS A 159 1.90 -25.53 1.13
N ILE A 160 3.08 -25.67 0.57
CA ILE A 160 3.56 -24.91 -0.59
C ILE A 160 2.71 -25.14 -1.84
N ASN A 161 2.15 -26.35 -2.01
CA ASN A 161 1.33 -26.73 -3.17
C ASN A 161 -0.16 -26.42 -3.01
N ASP A 162 -0.59 -25.93 -1.84
CA ASP A 162 -1.98 -25.53 -1.62
C ASP A 162 -2.32 -24.23 -2.38
N PRO A 163 -3.61 -23.96 -2.63
CA PRO A 163 -4.03 -22.70 -3.22
C PRO A 163 -3.63 -21.51 -2.33
N PHE A 164 -3.32 -20.37 -2.96
CA PHE A 164 -2.93 -19.17 -2.24
C PHE A 164 -4.02 -18.64 -1.30
N HIS A 165 -3.60 -18.02 -0.20
CA HIS A 165 -4.49 -17.20 0.62
C HIS A 165 -4.79 -15.91 -0.12
N LYS A 166 -6.08 -15.62 -0.29
CA LYS A 166 -6.54 -14.37 -0.87
C LYS A 166 -6.63 -13.33 0.23
N LEU A 167 -6.23 -12.10 -0.07
CA LEU A 167 -6.31 -10.99 0.86
C LEU A 167 -6.73 -9.71 0.17
N TRP A 168 -7.31 -8.81 0.94
CA TRP A 168 -7.55 -7.43 0.55
C TRP A 168 -7.26 -6.48 1.70
N ILE A 169 -6.94 -5.24 1.35
CA ILE A 169 -6.60 -4.16 2.28
C ILE A 169 -7.32 -2.89 1.83
N ILE A 170 -7.88 -2.17 2.80
CA ILE A 170 -8.52 -0.87 2.61
C ILE A 170 -7.61 0.20 3.22
N ILE A 171 -7.14 1.11 2.38
CA ILE A 171 -6.22 2.18 2.79
C ILE A 171 -6.78 3.52 2.37
N ASN A 172 -6.66 4.52 3.25
CA ASN A 172 -6.95 5.90 2.91
C ASN A 172 -5.83 6.47 2.02
N LYS A 173 -6.20 6.97 0.83
CA LYS A 173 -5.25 7.47 -0.18
C LYS A 173 -4.41 8.66 0.28
N LYS A 174 -5.01 9.56 1.07
CA LYS A 174 -4.37 10.83 1.49
C LYS A 174 -3.48 10.64 2.70
N THR A 175 -3.96 9.89 3.70
CA THR A 175 -3.26 9.73 4.98
C THR A 175 -2.41 8.47 5.05
N ALA A 176 -2.51 7.58 4.06
CA ALA A 176 -1.93 6.24 4.06
C ALA A 176 -2.34 5.38 5.28
N LYS A 177 -3.37 5.78 6.02
CA LYS A 177 -3.88 5.03 7.16
C LYS A 177 -4.58 3.76 6.68
N ILE A 178 -4.14 2.62 7.19
CA ILE A 178 -4.78 1.33 6.97
C ILE A 178 -6.03 1.27 7.85
N ILE A 179 -7.19 1.07 7.23
CA ILE A 179 -8.48 1.07 7.95
C ILE A 179 -8.88 -0.35 8.31
N SER A 180 -8.77 -1.27 7.35
CA SER A 180 -9.28 -2.63 7.48
C SER A 180 -8.57 -3.55 6.52
N ALA A 181 -8.39 -4.80 6.92
CA ALA A 181 -7.82 -5.84 6.08
C ALA A 181 -8.47 -7.19 6.35
N HIS A 182 -8.42 -8.05 5.34
CA HIS A 182 -8.90 -9.41 5.47
C HIS A 182 -8.01 -10.37 4.69
N CYS A 183 -7.82 -11.55 5.25
CA CYS A 183 -7.13 -12.65 4.60
C CYS A 183 -7.88 -13.95 4.88
N THR A 184 -7.90 -14.87 3.91
CA THR A 184 -8.56 -16.18 4.07
C THR A 184 -7.80 -17.18 4.95
N CYS A 185 -6.68 -16.78 5.57
CA CYS A 185 -5.96 -17.63 6.50
C CYS A 185 -6.66 -17.70 7.87
N LEU A 186 -6.34 -18.71 8.68
CA LEU A 186 -6.91 -18.90 10.02
C LEU A 186 -6.73 -17.66 10.91
N ALA A 187 -5.56 -17.01 10.83
CA ALA A 187 -5.26 -15.78 11.54
C ALA A 187 -5.89 -14.53 10.89
N GLY A 188 -6.47 -14.63 9.69
CA GLY A 188 -6.93 -13.47 8.91
C GLY A 188 -8.18 -12.78 9.47
N LEU A 189 -8.86 -13.42 10.43
CA LEU A 189 -9.90 -12.80 11.23
C LEU A 189 -9.36 -11.62 12.05
N SER A 190 -8.13 -11.69 12.54
CA SER A 190 -7.46 -10.61 13.29
C SER A 190 -7.02 -9.41 12.44
N GLN A 191 -7.10 -9.51 11.10
CA GLN A 191 -6.62 -8.50 10.14
C GLN A 191 -5.10 -8.27 10.09
N THR A 192 -4.36 -8.66 11.12
CA THR A 192 -2.91 -8.42 11.31
C THR A 192 -2.03 -9.62 10.95
N CYS A 193 -2.55 -10.59 10.20
CA CYS A 193 -1.79 -11.80 9.87
C CYS A 193 -0.54 -11.49 9.02
N ASN A 194 0.42 -12.43 9.04
CA ASN A 194 1.68 -12.30 8.29
C ASN A 194 1.49 -12.06 6.78
N HIS A 195 0.39 -12.54 6.18
CA HIS A 195 0.08 -12.31 4.76
C HIS A 195 -0.29 -10.84 4.49
N VAL A 196 -1.13 -10.24 5.36
CA VAL A 196 -1.50 -8.81 5.24
C VAL A 196 -0.27 -7.94 5.47
N ALA A 197 0.50 -8.22 6.51
CA ALA A 197 1.73 -7.49 6.80
C ALA A 197 2.75 -7.57 5.64
N ALA A 198 2.89 -8.74 5.00
CA ALA A 198 3.73 -8.88 3.81
C ALA A 198 3.27 -7.99 2.65
N SER A 199 1.95 -7.88 2.43
CA SER A 199 1.39 -6.97 1.42
C SER A 199 1.62 -5.50 1.76
N LEU A 200 1.52 -5.12 3.04
CA LEU A 200 1.88 -3.78 3.48
C LEU A 200 3.36 -3.46 3.21
N PHE A 201 4.26 -4.41 3.49
CA PHE A 201 5.70 -4.24 3.18
C PHE A 201 5.97 -4.12 1.68
N ARG A 202 5.18 -4.76 0.81
CA ARG A 202 5.29 -4.59 -0.64
C ARG A 202 4.93 -3.17 -1.08
N ILE A 203 3.88 -2.60 -0.50
CA ILE A 203 3.46 -1.21 -0.76
C ILE A 203 4.54 -0.25 -0.26
N GLU A 204 5.03 -0.43 0.98
CA GLU A 204 6.14 0.36 1.52
C GLU A 204 7.39 0.28 0.65
N ALA A 205 7.74 -0.92 0.16
CA ALA A 205 8.91 -1.10 -0.68
C ALA A 205 8.76 -0.37 -2.02
N ALA A 206 7.57 -0.35 -2.61
CA ALA A 206 7.30 0.42 -3.83
C ALA A 206 7.46 1.93 -3.58
N VAL A 207 6.98 2.43 -2.44
CA VAL A 207 7.13 3.84 -2.04
C VAL A 207 8.60 4.18 -1.79
N ARG A 208 9.31 3.36 -1.00
CA ARG A 208 10.73 3.55 -0.67
C ARG A 208 11.64 3.49 -1.89
N ASN A 209 11.29 2.69 -2.89
CA ASN A 209 12.02 2.60 -4.16
C ASN A 209 11.62 3.68 -5.18
N GLY A 210 10.69 4.59 -4.82
CA GLY A 210 10.24 5.66 -5.71
C GLY A 210 9.42 5.19 -6.92
N LEU A 211 8.84 3.98 -6.86
CA LEU A 211 8.03 3.44 -7.96
C LEU A 211 6.64 4.08 -8.03
N THR A 212 6.14 4.59 -6.90
CA THR A 212 4.85 5.28 -6.84
C THR A 212 4.93 6.72 -7.37
N ASN A 213 6.07 7.39 -7.18
CA ASN A 213 6.38 8.72 -7.70
C ASN A 213 7.59 8.63 -8.63
N VAL A 214 7.39 8.05 -9.81
CA VAL A 214 8.45 7.84 -10.80
C VAL A 214 9.05 9.19 -11.18
N ALA A 215 10.33 9.40 -10.84
CA ALA A 215 11.07 10.57 -11.28
C ALA A 215 11.13 10.60 -12.81
N CYS A 216 11.12 11.80 -13.41
CA CYS A 216 11.16 11.96 -14.87
C CYS A 216 12.39 11.30 -15.55
N THR A 217 13.44 10.99 -14.78
CA THR A 217 14.63 10.28 -15.24
C THR A 217 14.48 8.75 -15.24
N SER A 218 13.47 8.22 -14.56
CA SER A 218 13.24 6.78 -14.40
C SER A 218 12.13 6.23 -15.32
N SER A 219 11.34 7.12 -15.93
CA SER A 219 10.45 6.76 -17.04
C SER A 219 11.26 6.25 -18.24
N LYS A 220 10.73 5.26 -18.97
CA LYS A 220 11.35 4.77 -20.22
C LYS A 220 11.63 5.96 -21.13
N SER A 221 12.87 6.06 -21.63
CA SER A 221 13.25 7.10 -22.58
C SER A 221 12.43 6.93 -23.86
N GLU A 222 11.32 7.66 -23.95
CA GLU A 222 10.58 7.79 -25.20
C GLU A 222 11.30 8.84 -26.05
N TRP A 223 11.70 8.44 -27.26
CA TRP A 223 12.10 9.40 -28.27
C TRP A 223 10.89 10.27 -28.59
N LEU A 224 10.85 11.46 -28.01
CA LEU A 224 9.88 12.46 -28.42
C LEU A 224 10.02 12.64 -29.93
N PRO A 225 8.93 12.54 -30.72
CA PRO A 225 9.00 12.72 -32.15
C PRO A 225 9.65 14.08 -32.45
N ASN A 226 10.53 14.10 -33.47
CA ASN A 226 11.22 15.32 -33.89
C ASN A 226 10.19 16.45 -34.03
N ARG A 227 10.35 17.49 -33.21
CA ARG A 227 9.50 18.67 -33.32
C ARG A 227 9.84 19.37 -34.64
N SER A 228 8.81 19.51 -35.47
CA SER A 228 8.77 20.13 -36.80
C SER A 228 9.68 19.50 -37.87
N ILE A 229 9.07 19.19 -39.02
CA ILE A 229 9.79 18.93 -40.26
C ILE A 229 10.47 20.24 -40.65
N VAL A 230 11.78 20.33 -40.41
CA VAL A 230 12.58 21.52 -40.76
C VAL A 230 13.03 21.39 -42.21
N ALA A 231 12.76 22.39 -43.04
CA ALA A 231 13.24 22.39 -44.42
C ALA A 231 14.77 22.52 -44.46
N PRO A 232 15.45 21.81 -45.38
CA PRO A 232 16.90 21.93 -45.53
C PRO A 232 17.27 23.37 -45.88
N THR A 233 18.22 23.93 -45.12
CA THR A 233 18.66 25.32 -45.23
C THR A 233 20.16 25.35 -45.48
N LYS A 234 20.65 26.30 -46.29
CA LYS A 234 22.09 26.44 -46.53
C LYS A 234 22.81 26.79 -45.23
N ILE A 235 24.06 26.33 -45.09
CA ILE A 235 24.87 26.54 -43.87
C ILE A 235 25.00 28.03 -43.52
N CYS A 236 25.12 28.91 -44.53
CA CYS A 236 25.21 30.35 -44.34
C CYS A 236 23.93 30.99 -43.75
N ASP A 237 22.78 30.35 -43.93
CA ASP A 237 21.48 30.85 -43.49
C ASP A 237 21.02 30.17 -42.18
N LEU A 238 21.84 29.25 -41.65
CA LEU A 238 21.53 28.50 -40.44
C LEU A 238 21.74 29.40 -39.21
N LYS A 239 20.65 29.65 -38.48
CA LYS A 239 20.69 30.45 -37.24
C LYS A 239 21.02 29.54 -36.07
N PHE A 240 22.27 29.59 -35.63
CA PHE A 240 22.69 28.95 -34.39
C PHE A 240 22.28 29.85 -33.21
N ASP A 241 21.15 29.51 -32.60
CA ASP A 241 20.76 30.09 -31.32
C ASP A 241 21.09 29.09 -30.21
N ARG A 242 21.71 29.59 -29.13
CA ARG A 242 21.84 28.83 -27.88
C ARG A 242 20.50 28.93 -27.13
N ASP A 243 19.96 27.79 -26.72
CA ASP A 243 18.80 27.77 -25.84
C ASP A 243 19.21 28.25 -24.44
N GLU A 244 18.77 29.45 -24.07
CA GLU A 244 18.91 29.97 -22.70
C GLU A 244 17.60 29.70 -21.94
N PHE A 245 17.59 28.62 -21.16
CA PHE A 245 16.53 28.36 -20.19
C PHE A 245 16.42 29.56 -19.21
N GLY A 246 15.32 30.31 -19.27
CA GLY A 246 15.02 31.40 -18.33
C GLY A 246 14.88 32.81 -18.92
N GLN A 247 15.16 33.04 -20.22
CA GLN A 247 15.09 34.38 -20.84
C GLN A 247 13.99 34.52 -21.91
N ARG A 248 12.86 33.81 -21.78
CA ARG A 248 11.72 33.94 -22.70
C ARG A 248 11.16 35.37 -22.64
N GLY A 249 11.32 36.15 -23.72
CA GLY A 249 10.72 37.48 -23.88
C GLY A 249 11.69 38.68 -23.89
N ARG A 250 13.00 38.48 -23.73
CA ARG A 250 13.98 39.59 -23.81
C ARG A 250 14.48 39.79 -25.24
N LYS A 251 14.55 41.05 -25.71
CA LYS A 251 15.18 41.40 -27.00
C LYS A 251 16.68 41.11 -26.92
N LYS A 252 17.14 40.09 -27.65
CA LYS A 252 18.57 39.78 -27.81
C LYS A 252 19.29 40.95 -28.48
N ARG A 253 20.46 41.35 -27.96
CA ARG A 253 21.37 42.24 -28.68
C ARG A 253 22.07 41.42 -29.77
N SER A 254 22.29 42.02 -30.94
CA SER A 254 23.06 41.39 -32.01
C SER A 254 24.47 41.07 -31.52
N LEU A 255 24.95 39.85 -31.75
CA LEU A 255 26.34 39.44 -31.44
C LEU A 255 27.38 40.22 -32.26
N VAL A 256 26.98 40.71 -33.43
CA VAL A 256 27.84 41.46 -34.35
C VAL A 256 27.33 42.90 -34.43
N SER A 257 28.22 43.86 -34.18
CA SER A 257 27.86 45.28 -34.30
C SER A 257 27.58 45.64 -35.76
N ASN A 258 26.82 46.72 -35.97
CA ASN A 258 26.52 47.18 -37.32
C ASN A 258 27.79 47.60 -38.07
N GLU A 259 28.81 48.14 -37.39
CA GLU A 259 30.08 48.49 -38.05
C GLU A 259 30.80 47.26 -38.59
N LYS A 260 30.81 46.14 -37.84
CA LYS A 260 31.41 44.89 -38.31
C LYS A 260 30.67 44.25 -39.47
N ARG A 261 29.33 44.38 -39.52
CA ARG A 261 28.53 43.88 -40.65
C ARG A 261 28.75 44.70 -41.93
N ASN A 262 28.97 46.00 -41.76
CA ASN A 262 29.18 46.94 -42.87
C ASN A 262 30.67 47.13 -43.20
N TYR A 263 31.57 46.40 -42.54
CA TYR A 263 33.00 46.47 -42.78
C TYR A 263 33.31 45.87 -44.16
N SER A 264 33.73 46.73 -45.09
CA SER A 264 34.24 46.33 -46.39
C SER A 264 35.73 46.66 -46.46
N PRO A 265 36.61 45.66 -46.64
CA PRO A 265 38.05 45.88 -46.69
C PRO A 265 38.53 46.61 -47.95
N LEU A 266 37.62 46.91 -48.89
CA LEU A 266 37.91 47.60 -50.15
C LEU A 266 37.53 49.09 -50.12
N VAL A 267 37.02 49.59 -48.98
CA VAL A 267 36.83 51.03 -48.80
C VAL A 267 38.21 51.62 -48.55
N ASN A 268 38.67 52.50 -49.43
CA ASN A 268 39.89 53.28 -49.24
C ASN A 268 39.78 54.03 -47.91
N CYS A 269 40.40 53.48 -46.87
CA CYS A 269 40.68 54.22 -45.67
C CYS A 269 41.87 55.11 -46.01
N ASP A 270 41.67 56.43 -46.05
CA ASP A 270 42.76 57.42 -46.06
C ASP A 270 43.50 57.34 -44.72
N ILE A 271 44.26 56.27 -44.53
CA ILE A 271 45.11 56.08 -43.35
C ILE A 271 46.34 56.95 -43.58
N LYS A 272 46.38 58.10 -42.91
CA LYS A 272 47.59 58.90 -42.81
C LYS A 272 48.63 58.08 -42.04
N LEU A 273 49.65 57.58 -42.73
CA LEU A 273 50.79 56.92 -42.11
C LEU A 273 51.50 57.94 -41.21
N LEU A 274 51.71 57.58 -39.94
CA LEU A 274 52.45 58.41 -38.99
C LEU A 274 53.90 58.53 -39.45
N ASN A 275 54.43 59.74 -39.45
CA ASN A 275 55.83 59.99 -39.80
C ASN A 275 56.69 59.96 -38.53
N LEU A 276 58.01 59.74 -38.68
CA LEU A 276 58.95 59.64 -37.56
C LEU A 276 58.93 60.85 -36.60
N THR A 277 58.46 62.01 -37.07
CA THR A 277 58.28 63.23 -36.29
C THR A 277 57.14 63.15 -35.27
N ASP A 278 56.19 62.24 -35.47
CA ASP A 278 55.01 62.09 -34.61
C ASP A 278 55.28 61.23 -33.35
N ILE A 279 56.46 60.61 -33.28
CA ILE A 279 56.87 59.67 -32.22
C ILE A 279 57.83 60.33 -31.20
N ALA A 280 58.34 61.54 -31.49
CA ALA A 280 59.30 62.21 -30.62
C ALA A 280 58.65 63.35 -29.83
N LEU A 281 58.16 63.03 -28.62
CA LEU A 281 58.31 63.83 -27.38
C LEU A 281 58.11 62.91 -26.17
#